data_AF-A0ABD5SD27-F1
#
_entry.id   AF-A0ABD5SD27-F1
#
_cell.length_a   1.000
_cell.length_b   1.000
_cell.length_c   1.000
_cell.angle_alpha   90.00
_cell.angle_beta   90.00
_cell.angle_gamma   90.00
#
_symmetry.space_group_name_H-M   'P 1'
#
loop_
_entity.id
_entity.type
_entity.pdbx_description
1 polymer ?
#
loop_
_entity_poly.entity_id
_entity_poly.type
_entity_poly.pdbx_seq_one_letter_code
_entity_poly.pdbx_strand_id
1 'polypeptide(L)' 'LVADAAAAGATTVDGAWMLLFQGVEAFERWTGRDAPVEAMNRALRDHL' A
#
# COMPACT_ATOMS: atom_id res chain seq x y z
N LEU A 1 6.76 -18.08 -0.97
CA LEU A 1 5.98 -17.41 -2.05
C LEU A 1 6.71 -16.22 -2.66
N VAL A 2 6.88 -15.08 -1.98
CA VAL A 2 7.60 -13.91 -2.54
C VAL A 2 9.10 -14.17 -2.69
N ALA A 3 9.74 -14.78 -1.69
CA ALA A 3 11.15 -15.16 -1.76
C ALA A 3 11.43 -16.19 -2.86
N ASP A 4 10.52 -17.16 -3.05
CA ASP A 4 10.64 -18.17 -4.12
C ASP A 4 10.46 -17.54 -5.52
N ALA A 5 9.56 -16.56 -5.65
CA ALA A 5 9.39 -15.82 -6.90
C ALA A 5 10.62 -14.97 -7.24
N ALA A 6 11.24 -14.32 -6.25
CA ALA A 6 12.49 -13.60 -6.43
C ALA A 6 13.64 -14.55 -6.81
N ALA A 7 13.75 -15.72 -6.16
CA ALA A 7 14.74 -16.73 -6.48
C ALA A 7 14.57 -17.34 -7.88
N ALA A 8 13.33 -17.37 -8.39
CA ALA A 8 13.00 -17.77 -9.76
C ALA A 8 13.19 -16.64 -10.81
N GLY A 9 13.67 -15.45 -10.40
CA GLY A 9 13.91 -14.31 -11.29
C GLY A 9 12.66 -13.51 -11.67
N ALA A 10 11.53 -13.73 -11.00
CA ALA A 10 10.32 -12.96 -11.23
C ALA A 10 10.39 -11.59 -10.51
N THR A 11 9.89 -10.54 -11.16
CA THR A 11 9.74 -9.23 -10.52
C THR A 11 8.71 -9.32 -9.41
N THR A 12 9.13 -9.09 -8.17
CA THR A 12 8.23 -9.03 -7.02
C THR A 12 7.70 -7.60 -6.88
N VAL A 13 6.38 -7.48 -6.70
CA VAL A 13 5.73 -6.20 -6.44
C VAL A 13 5.37 -6.15 -4.96
N ASP A 14 5.82 -5.10 -4.28
CA ASP A 14 5.47 -4.85 -2.90
C ASP A 14 3.99 -4.48 -2.79
N GLY A 15 3.23 -5.29 -2.04
CA GLY A 15 1.80 -5.10 -1.82
C GLY A 15 1.46 -3.86 -0.97
N ALA A 16 2.43 -3.28 -0.25
CA ALA A 16 2.23 -2.10 0.58
C ALA A 16 1.67 -0.91 -0.22
N TRP A 17 2.13 -0.73 -1.46
CA TRP A 17 1.62 0.33 -2.34
C TRP A 17 0.15 0.13 -2.70
N MET A 18 -0.25 -1.10 -3.02
CA MET A 18 -1.65 -1.41 -3.34
C MET A 18 -2.54 -1.20 -2.11
N LEU A 19 -2.08 -1.64 -0.94
CA LEU A 19 -2.78 -1.45 0.34
C LEU A 19 -2.95 0.03 0.71
N LEU A 20 -1.94 0.86 0.46
CA LEU A 20 -2.00 2.30 0.71
C LEU A 20 -3.02 2.98 -0.22
N PHE A 21 -2.89 2.80 -1.54
CA PHE A 21 -3.72 3.52 -2.51
C PHE A 21 -5.18 3.05 -2.51
N GLN A 22 -5.45 1.77 -2.25
CA GLN A 22 -6.84 1.34 -2.07
C GLN A 22 -7.49 1.99 -0.83
N GLY A 23 -6.70 2.23 0.23
CA GLY A 23 -7.16 2.94 1.43
C GLY A 23 -7.42 4.43 1.17
N VAL A 24 -6.56 5.07 0.37
CA VAL A 24 -6.73 6.46 -0.09
C VAL A 24 -8.06 6.62 -0.82
N GLU A 25 -8.32 5.78 -1.82
CA GLU A 25 -9.57 5.79 -2.58
C GLU A 25 -10.80 5.58 -1.70
N ALA A 26 -10.73 4.65 -0.74
CA ALA A 26 -11.84 4.42 0.19
C ALA A 26 -12.09 5.63 1.10
N PHE A 27 -11.02 6.25 1.60
CA PHE A 27 -11.10 7.45 2.45
C PHE A 27 -11.76 8.61 1.72
N GLU A 28 -11.33 8.89 0.49
CA GLU A 28 -11.89 9.99 -0.32
C GLU A 28 -13.36 9.74 -0.66
N ARG A 29 -13.71 8.49 -1.03
CA ARG A 29 -15.11 8.13 -1.33
C ARG A 29 -16.04 8.28 -0.13
N TRP A 30 -15.59 7.93 1.07
CA TRP A 30 -16.45 7.98 2.27
C TRP A 30 -16.48 9.35 2.92
N THR A 31 -15.40 10.11 2.85
CA THR A 31 -15.30 11.41 3.55
C THR A 31 -15.55 12.61 2.63
N GLY A 32 -15.45 12.42 1.31
CA GLY A 32 -15.51 13.50 0.33
C GLY A 32 -14.34 14.48 0.42
N ARG A 33 -13.25 14.10 1.12
CA ARG A 33 -12.06 14.92 1.35
C ARG A 33 -10.84 14.20 0.81
N ASP A 34 -9.90 14.95 0.27
CA ASP A 34 -8.60 14.43 -0.17
C ASP A 34 -7.91 13.65 0.95
N ALA A 35 -7.34 12.49 0.60
CA ALA A 35 -6.70 11.64 1.59
C ALA A 35 -5.36 12.24 2.05
N PRO A 36 -5.04 12.17 3.36
CA PRO A 36 -3.72 12.54 3.86
C PRO A 36 -2.71 11.41 3.61
N VAL A 37 -2.26 11.26 2.35
CA VAL A 37 -1.43 10.14 1.87
C VAL A 37 -0.16 9.95 2.69
N GLU A 38 0.54 11.02 3.06
CA GLU A 38 1.77 10.93 3.85
C GLU A 38 1.51 10.36 5.25
N ALA A 39 0.41 10.74 5.89
CA ALA A 39 0.05 10.23 7.22
C ALA A 39 -0.36 8.75 7.14
N MET A 40 -1.09 8.36 6.10
CA MET A 40 -1.49 6.98 5.86
C MET A 40 -0.27 6.09 5.55
N ASN A 41 0.67 6.57 4.74
CA ASN A 41 1.91 5.86 4.42
C ASN A 41 2.79 5.69 5.66
N ARG A 42 2.91 6.73 6.50
CA ARG A 42 3.66 6.62 7.76
C ARG A 42 3.03 5.59 8.69
N ALA A 43 1.71 5.67 8.91
CA ALA A 43 1.01 4.72 9.77
C ALA A 43 1.14 3.27 9.26
N LEU A 44 1.06 3.07 7.94
CA LEU A 44 1.27 1.76 7.32
C LEU A 44 2.68 1.23 7.55
N ARG A 45 3.71 2.07 7.38
CA ARG A 45 5.12 1.70 7.60
C ARG A 45 5.46 1.45 9.06
N ASP A 46 4.80 2.13 10.00
CA ASP A 46 5.00 1.90 11.44
C ASP A 46 4.45 0.54 11.90
N HIS A 47 3.57 -0.09 11.11
CA HIS A 47 2.89 -1.35 11.44
C HIS A 47 3.31 -2.54 10.56
N LEU A 48 4.27 -2.34 9.66
CA LEU A 48 4.92 -3.37 8.83
C LEU A 48 6.32 -3.67 9.36
#